data_AF-A0A8S9P4R1-F1
#
_entry.id   AF-A0A8S9P4R1-F1
#
_cell.length_a   1.000
_cell.length_b   1.000
_cell.length_c   1.000
_cell.angle_alpha   90.00
_cell.angle_beta   90.00
_cell.angle_gamma   90.00
#
_symmetry.space_group_name_H-M   'P 1'
#
loop_
_entity.id
_entity.type
_entity.pdbx_description
1 polymer ?
#
loop_
_entity_poly.entity_id
_entity_poly.type
_entity_poly.pdbx_seq_one_letter_code
_entity_poly.pdbx_strand_id
1 'polypeptide(L)'
;MGLTSSLRRNNKSFLRIFMILVLSCIPGRTNLCSNHSVTTPIDLPPDIRSSLDSLDLEGYISFNDVHNASKDFGNRYQLPPLAILHPRSVSDISTMVRRIVHLGSTSNLTVAARGHGHSLQGQALAHQGVVINMESLRSPDIKIHKGKQPYVDVSGGESWINILRETLKYGLSPKSWTDYLHLTVGGTLSNAGISGQAFKYGPQINNVCQLEIVTGKGEVMTCSEKQNSELFYSVLGGLGQFGIITRARIALGPAPHMVKWIRVLYSDFSAFSRDQEHLITKKNGFDYVEGFVTVNRTDLLDNWRSSFSPNDSIGASQFKSEGKTLYCLEIVKYFNTEEVNSVPQVRCESNTETINILSRYANIAGTVSPAGN
;
A
#
# COMPACT_ATOMS: atom_id res chain seq x y z
N MET A 1 -44.64 7.24 -22.86
CA MET A 1 -44.21 6.76 -21.53
C MET A 1 -44.00 5.23 -21.54
N GLY A 2 -43.18 4.68 -22.45
CA GLY A 2 -43.14 3.21 -22.65
C GLY A 2 -41.86 2.59 -23.24
N LEU A 3 -40.79 3.35 -23.51
CA LEU A 3 -39.56 2.80 -24.11
C LEU A 3 -38.33 2.78 -23.18
N THR A 4 -38.35 3.49 -22.05
CA THR A 4 -37.21 3.54 -21.11
C THR A 4 -37.26 2.48 -20.01
N SER A 5 -38.39 1.81 -19.80
CA SER A 5 -38.54 0.73 -18.80
C SER A 5 -38.11 -0.64 -19.31
N SER A 6 -38.17 -0.88 -20.63
CA SER A 6 -37.81 -2.19 -21.23
C SER A 6 -36.30 -2.42 -21.26
N LEU A 7 -35.50 -1.39 -21.56
CA LEU A 7 -34.03 -1.47 -21.62
C LEU A 7 -33.38 -1.68 -20.24
N ARG A 8 -34.00 -1.19 -19.17
CA ARG A 8 -33.49 -1.35 -17.79
C ARG A 8 -33.78 -2.73 -17.19
N ARG A 9 -34.80 -3.43 -17.72
CA ARG A 9 -35.18 -4.77 -17.25
C ARG A 9 -34.29 -5.86 -17.84
N ASN A 10 -33.86 -5.72 -19.10
CA ASN A 10 -32.99 -6.68 -19.77
C ASN A 10 -31.56 -6.73 -19.19
N ASN A 11 -31.00 -5.61 -18.73
CA ASN A 11 -29.66 -5.60 -18.11
C ASN A 11 -29.60 -6.32 -16.76
N LYS A 12 -30.68 -6.31 -15.97
CA LYS A 12 -30.71 -7.05 -14.69
C LYS A 12 -30.81 -8.56 -14.89
N SER A 13 -31.57 -8.99 -15.90
CA SER A 13 -31.66 -10.42 -16.26
C SER A 13 -30.34 -10.92 -16.85
N PHE A 14 -29.68 -10.11 -17.69
CA PHE A 14 -28.38 -10.45 -18.26
C PHE A 14 -27.28 -10.53 -17.18
N LEU A 15 -27.25 -9.58 -16.24
CA LEU A 15 -26.28 -9.59 -15.14
C LEU A 15 -26.51 -10.78 -14.18
N ARG A 16 -27.77 -11.18 -13.95
CA ARG A 16 -28.09 -12.38 -13.17
C ARG A 16 -27.67 -13.67 -13.87
N ILE A 17 -27.92 -13.78 -15.18
CA ILE A 17 -27.52 -14.95 -15.97
C ILE A 17 -25.99 -15.05 -16.05
N PHE A 18 -25.30 -13.92 -16.25
CA PHE A 18 -23.83 -13.85 -16.24
C PHE A 18 -23.25 -14.26 -14.88
N MET A 19 -23.84 -13.78 -13.77
CA MET A 19 -23.39 -14.16 -12.43
C MET A 19 -23.65 -15.65 -12.12
N ILE A 20 -24.78 -16.21 -12.58
CA ILE A 20 -25.10 -17.64 -12.44
C ILE A 20 -24.13 -18.49 -13.27
N LEU A 21 -23.77 -18.07 -14.48
CA LEU A 21 -22.78 -18.76 -15.33
C LEU A 21 -21.39 -18.75 -14.70
N VAL A 22 -20.95 -17.61 -14.13
CA VAL A 22 -19.66 -17.51 -13.42
C VAL A 22 -19.63 -18.39 -12.17
N LEU A 23 -20.76 -18.51 -11.45
CA LEU A 23 -20.89 -19.40 -10.29
C LEU A 23 -20.97 -20.89 -10.68
N SER A 24 -21.54 -21.23 -11.85
CA SER A 24 -21.67 -22.62 -12.33
C SER A 24 -20.44 -23.15 -13.06
N CYS A 25 -19.51 -22.28 -13.46
CA CYS A 25 -18.23 -22.65 -14.09
C CYS A 25 -17.10 -22.89 -13.08
N ILE A 26 -17.39 -22.92 -11.77
CA ILE A 26 -16.46 -23.41 -10.76
C ILE A 26 -16.62 -24.94 -10.71
N PRO A 27 -15.67 -25.75 -11.24
CA PRO A 27 -15.73 -27.18 -11.03
C PRO A 27 -15.70 -27.45 -9.52
N GLY A 28 -16.77 -28.06 -9.02
CA GLY A 28 -16.93 -28.41 -7.62
C GLY A 28 -15.79 -29.32 -7.14
N ARG A 29 -14.91 -28.78 -6.30
CA ARG A 29 -14.27 -29.53 -5.22
C ARG A 29 -14.82 -29.02 -3.91
N THR A 30 -15.99 -29.53 -3.55
CA THR A 30 -16.49 -29.49 -2.17
C THR A 30 -15.62 -30.42 -1.32
N ASN A 31 -14.55 -29.90 -0.75
CA ASN A 31 -13.96 -30.43 0.48
C ASN A 31 -14.16 -29.37 1.57
N LEU A 32 -15.39 -29.30 2.06
CA LEU A 32 -15.71 -28.60 3.30
C LEU A 32 -15.13 -29.40 4.47
N CYS A 33 -14.42 -28.69 5.35
CA CYS A 33 -14.08 -29.10 6.71
C CYS A 33 -13.39 -30.47 6.84
N SER A 34 -12.14 -30.56 6.39
CA SER A 34 -11.19 -31.46 7.01
C SER A 34 -10.21 -30.62 7.82
N ASN A 35 -10.19 -30.82 9.14
CA ASN A 35 -9.06 -30.44 9.96
C ASN A 35 -7.83 -31.12 9.35
N HIS A 36 -7.06 -30.39 8.54
CA HIS A 36 -5.72 -30.83 8.19
C HIS A 36 -4.90 -30.77 9.48
N SER A 37 -4.84 -31.91 10.15
CA SER A 37 -3.71 -32.27 10.99
C SER A 37 -2.44 -31.79 10.31
N VAL A 38 -1.58 -31.13 11.10
CA VAL A 38 -0.22 -30.74 10.73
C VAL A 38 0.41 -31.91 10.00
N THR A 39 0.38 -31.84 8.67
CA THR A 39 0.98 -32.85 7.83
C THR A 39 2.41 -32.38 7.68
N THR A 40 3.33 -33.22 8.12
CA THR A 40 4.77 -33.14 7.86
C THR A 40 5.01 -32.74 6.39
N PRO A 41 6.15 -32.08 6.09
CA PRO A 41 6.49 -31.73 4.70
C PRO A 41 6.26 -32.98 3.86
N ILE A 42 5.36 -32.89 2.87
CA ILE A 42 5.23 -33.96 1.88
C ILE A 42 6.62 -34.07 1.27
N ASP A 43 7.25 -35.23 1.44
CA ASP A 43 8.54 -35.52 0.82
C ASP A 43 8.44 -35.13 -0.65
N LEU A 44 9.28 -34.18 -1.07
CA LEU A 44 9.36 -33.75 -2.46
C LEU A 44 9.51 -34.99 -3.34
N PRO A 45 8.87 -35.04 -4.52
CA PRO A 45 9.40 -35.87 -5.59
C PRO A 45 10.90 -35.51 -5.72
N PRO A 46 11.84 -36.45 -5.48
CA PRO A 46 13.28 -36.15 -5.38
C PRO A 46 13.81 -35.36 -6.59
N ASP A 47 13.17 -35.57 -7.73
CA ASP A 47 13.46 -34.92 -9.01
C ASP A 47 13.22 -33.42 -9.00
N ILE A 48 12.22 -32.91 -8.26
CA ILE A 48 11.92 -31.47 -8.18
C ILE A 48 12.94 -30.77 -7.30
N ARG A 49 13.30 -31.37 -6.16
CA ARG A 49 14.31 -30.80 -5.26
C ARG A 49 15.65 -30.65 -5.96
N SER A 50 16.15 -31.75 -6.54
CA SER A 50 17.43 -31.77 -7.26
C SER A 50 17.44 -30.81 -8.46
N SER A 51 16.31 -30.73 -9.15
CA SER A 51 16.05 -29.76 -10.22
C SER A 51 16.19 -28.29 -9.77
N LEU A 52 15.73 -27.94 -8.57
CA LEU A 52 15.83 -26.56 -8.06
C LEU A 52 17.22 -26.30 -7.46
N ASP A 53 17.80 -27.28 -6.78
CA ASP A 53 19.11 -27.19 -6.12
C ASP A 53 20.27 -27.12 -7.13
N SER A 54 20.06 -27.60 -8.36
CA SER A 54 21.03 -27.53 -9.47
C SER A 54 21.02 -26.20 -10.23
N LEU A 55 20.15 -25.25 -9.86
CA LEU A 55 20.13 -23.94 -10.51
C LEU A 55 21.39 -23.15 -10.16
N ASP A 56 22.06 -22.64 -11.19
CA ASP A 56 23.17 -21.69 -11.04
C ASP A 56 22.60 -20.32 -10.66
N LEU A 57 22.69 -19.98 -9.37
CA LEU A 57 22.11 -18.77 -8.77
C LEU A 57 23.21 -18.01 -8.03
N GLU A 58 23.15 -16.68 -8.07
CA GLU A 58 24.01 -15.82 -7.23
C GLU A 58 23.57 -15.84 -5.77
N GLY A 59 22.25 -15.96 -5.56
CA GLY A 59 21.60 -16.19 -4.28
C GLY A 59 21.61 -17.64 -3.85
N TYR A 60 20.61 -18.04 -3.08
CA TYR A 60 20.45 -19.43 -2.64
C TYR A 60 18.98 -19.78 -2.38
N ILE A 61 18.69 -21.08 -2.29
CA ILE A 61 17.36 -21.61 -1.98
C ILE A 61 17.39 -22.26 -0.60
N SER A 62 16.42 -21.89 0.25
CA SER A 62 16.18 -22.53 1.53
C SER A 62 15.02 -23.51 1.39
N PHE A 63 15.29 -24.80 1.62
CA PHE A 63 14.28 -25.86 1.71
C PHE A 63 13.88 -26.16 3.17
N ASN A 64 14.73 -25.76 4.12
CA ASN A 64 14.51 -25.89 5.55
C ASN A 64 14.17 -24.51 6.15
N ASP A 65 13.58 -24.50 7.35
CA ASP A 65 13.27 -23.28 8.10
C ASP A 65 12.37 -22.27 7.35
N VAL A 66 11.44 -22.77 6.55
CA VAL A 66 10.54 -21.98 5.72
C VAL A 66 9.38 -21.31 6.48
N HIS A 67 9.36 -21.43 7.82
CA HIS A 67 8.25 -21.00 8.68
C HIS A 67 7.94 -19.50 8.54
N ASN A 68 8.96 -18.65 8.39
CA ASN A 68 8.78 -17.19 8.26
C ASN A 68 8.06 -16.78 6.96
N ALA A 69 8.15 -17.60 5.91
CA ALA A 69 7.43 -17.39 4.66
C ALA A 69 6.06 -18.09 4.63
N SER A 70 5.67 -18.77 5.71
CA SER A 70 4.38 -19.48 5.80
C SER A 70 3.24 -18.65 6.38
N LYS A 71 3.53 -17.46 6.95
CA LYS A 71 2.56 -16.57 7.60
C LYS A 71 2.64 -15.16 7.02
N ASP A 72 1.63 -14.33 7.29
CA ASP A 72 1.59 -12.91 6.97
C ASP A 72 1.07 -12.10 8.16
N PHE A 73 1.01 -10.78 8.00
CA PHE A 73 0.56 -9.87 9.05
C PHE A 73 -0.86 -10.16 9.54
N GLY A 74 -1.73 -10.68 8.67
CA GLY A 74 -3.08 -11.09 9.05
C GLY A 74 -3.11 -12.20 10.08
N ASN A 75 -2.09 -13.07 10.12
CA ASN A 75 -1.99 -14.20 11.05
C ASN A 75 -3.21 -15.14 11.03
N ARG A 76 -3.90 -15.23 9.88
CA ARG A 76 -5.09 -16.07 9.70
C ARG A 76 -4.80 -17.43 9.07
N TYR A 77 -3.74 -17.49 8.26
CA TYR A 77 -3.33 -18.68 7.52
C TYR A 77 -1.87 -19.01 7.83
N GLN A 78 -1.57 -20.30 7.83
CA GLN A 78 -0.20 -20.80 7.86
C GLN A 78 -0.04 -21.82 6.73
N LEU A 79 0.57 -21.39 5.63
CA LEU A 79 0.73 -22.18 4.41
C LEU A 79 2.22 -22.32 4.09
N PRO A 80 2.87 -23.41 4.54
CA PRO A 80 4.29 -23.61 4.30
C PRO A 80 4.59 -23.69 2.79
N PRO A 81 5.57 -22.92 2.29
CA PRO A 81 6.08 -23.13 0.95
C PRO A 81 7.00 -24.35 0.92
N LEU A 82 7.27 -24.81 -0.30
CA LEU A 82 8.27 -25.84 -0.57
C LEU A 82 9.69 -25.33 -0.37
N ALA A 83 9.93 -24.10 -0.84
CA ALA A 83 11.23 -23.46 -0.81
C ALA A 83 11.09 -21.95 -0.74
N ILE A 84 12.13 -21.30 -0.24
CA ILE A 84 12.31 -19.85 -0.32
C ILE A 84 13.52 -19.56 -1.19
N LEU A 85 13.32 -18.80 -2.27
CA LEU A 85 14.43 -18.20 -3.01
C LEU A 85 14.87 -16.92 -2.29
N HIS A 86 16.16 -16.81 -2.00
CA HIS A 86 16.82 -15.60 -1.55
C HIS A 86 17.66 -15.03 -2.71
N PRO A 87 17.04 -14.29 -3.64
CA PRO A 87 17.73 -13.85 -4.85
C PRO A 87 18.79 -12.80 -4.51
N ARG A 88 19.92 -12.82 -5.21
CA ARG A 88 20.90 -11.74 -5.22
C ARG A 88 20.93 -10.98 -6.53
N SER A 89 20.26 -11.47 -7.56
CA SER A 89 20.06 -10.73 -8.80
C SER A 89 18.68 -10.96 -9.41
N VAL A 90 18.32 -10.11 -10.36
CA VAL A 90 17.10 -10.28 -11.17
C VAL A 90 17.19 -11.57 -12.00
N SER A 91 18.42 -11.98 -12.35
CA SER A 91 18.67 -13.25 -13.04
C SER A 91 18.20 -14.44 -12.22
N ASP A 92 18.44 -14.44 -10.89
CA ASP A 92 17.97 -15.53 -10.01
C ASP A 92 16.45 -15.70 -10.06
N ILE A 93 15.72 -14.59 -9.98
CA ILE A 93 14.25 -14.57 -10.05
C ILE A 93 13.78 -15.09 -11.41
N SER A 94 14.40 -14.58 -12.47
CA SER A 94 14.12 -14.95 -13.86
C SER A 94 14.39 -16.44 -14.14
N THR A 95 15.51 -16.97 -13.64
CA THR A 95 15.89 -18.38 -13.73
C THR A 95 14.95 -19.29 -12.95
N MET A 96 14.56 -18.91 -11.74
CA MET A 96 13.56 -19.64 -10.95
C MET A 96 12.20 -19.73 -11.66
N VAL A 97 11.68 -18.59 -12.16
CA VAL A 97 10.40 -18.58 -12.87
C VAL A 97 10.49 -19.40 -14.15
N ARG A 98 11.56 -19.27 -14.95
CA ARG A 98 11.78 -20.11 -16.14
C ARG A 98 11.83 -21.59 -15.80
N ARG A 99 12.50 -21.96 -14.70
CA ARG A 99 12.58 -23.36 -14.28
C ARG A 99 11.20 -23.92 -13.99
N ILE A 100 10.37 -23.19 -13.25
CA ILE A 100 9.01 -23.61 -12.90
C ILE A 100 8.13 -23.70 -14.15
N VAL A 101 8.25 -22.74 -15.08
CA VAL A 101 7.55 -22.79 -16.38
C VAL A 101 7.98 -24.02 -17.20
N HIS A 102 9.27 -24.36 -17.20
CA HIS A 102 9.80 -25.50 -17.95
C HIS A 102 9.34 -26.87 -17.41
N LEU A 103 9.01 -26.96 -16.12
CA LEU A 103 8.39 -28.17 -15.55
C LEU A 103 6.99 -28.42 -16.15
N GLY A 104 6.38 -27.41 -16.79
CA GLY A 104 5.16 -27.55 -17.55
C GLY A 104 3.92 -27.82 -16.69
N SER A 105 2.82 -28.17 -17.37
CA SER A 105 1.50 -28.33 -16.76
C SER A 105 1.37 -29.54 -15.82
N THR A 106 2.39 -30.40 -15.75
CA THR A 106 2.43 -31.55 -14.82
C THR A 106 2.90 -31.15 -13.42
N SER A 107 3.46 -29.96 -13.27
CA SER A 107 3.88 -29.40 -11.99
C SER A 107 2.80 -28.50 -11.40
N ASN A 108 2.55 -28.65 -10.09
CA ASN A 108 1.67 -27.77 -9.32
C ASN A 108 2.42 -26.63 -8.63
N LEU A 109 3.70 -26.44 -8.95
CA LEU A 109 4.51 -25.39 -8.32
C LEU A 109 4.00 -24.01 -8.72
N THR A 110 3.78 -23.18 -7.71
CA THR A 110 3.44 -21.76 -7.86
C THR A 110 4.57 -20.90 -7.33
N VAL A 111 4.61 -19.63 -7.75
CA VAL A 111 5.57 -18.64 -7.28
C VAL A 111 4.84 -17.49 -6.63
N ALA A 112 5.28 -17.07 -5.45
CA ALA A 112 4.82 -15.84 -4.82
C ALA A 112 6.00 -14.94 -4.50
N ALA A 113 6.01 -13.72 -5.04
CA ALA A 113 6.92 -12.68 -4.57
C ALA A 113 6.44 -12.17 -3.22
N ARG A 114 7.33 -12.20 -2.22
CA ARG A 114 7.07 -11.73 -0.87
C ARG A 114 7.94 -10.52 -0.57
N GLY A 115 7.28 -9.38 -0.35
CA GLY A 115 7.89 -8.20 0.28
C GLY A 115 7.88 -8.34 1.81
N HIS A 116 7.46 -7.30 2.52
CA HIS A 116 7.46 -7.28 4.00
C HIS A 116 6.36 -8.16 4.66
N GLY A 117 5.72 -9.07 3.92
CA GLY A 117 4.72 -10.00 4.47
C GLY A 117 3.44 -9.34 5.03
N HIS A 118 3.13 -8.11 4.64
CA HIS A 118 2.02 -7.32 5.21
C HIS A 118 0.63 -7.63 4.62
N SER A 119 0.54 -8.68 3.80
CA SER A 119 -0.74 -9.26 3.37
C SER A 119 -1.57 -9.75 4.56
N LEU A 120 -2.88 -9.93 4.35
CA LEU A 120 -3.81 -10.26 5.43
C LEU A 120 -4.44 -11.65 5.31
N GLN A 121 -4.42 -12.24 4.11
CA GLN A 121 -5.16 -13.47 3.79
C GLN A 121 -4.35 -14.40 2.87
N GLY A 122 -3.03 -14.38 2.97
CA GLY A 122 -2.14 -15.31 2.29
C GLY A 122 -1.74 -14.93 0.86
N GLN A 123 -2.02 -13.70 0.40
CA GLN A 123 -1.72 -13.28 -0.97
C GLN A 123 -0.23 -13.35 -1.35
N ALA A 124 0.67 -13.31 -0.36
CA ALA A 124 2.12 -13.41 -0.55
C ALA A 124 2.68 -14.78 -0.12
N LEU A 125 1.83 -15.81 -0.06
CA LEU A 125 2.20 -17.18 0.28
C LEU A 125 2.11 -18.07 -0.98
N ALA A 126 2.95 -19.10 -1.04
CA ALA A 126 2.89 -20.12 -2.08
C ALA A 126 2.90 -21.51 -1.43
N HIS A 127 1.72 -22.04 -1.10
CA HIS A 127 1.62 -23.35 -0.44
C HIS A 127 2.24 -24.45 -1.32
N GLN A 128 3.22 -25.19 -0.79
CA GLN A 128 4.00 -26.18 -1.56
C GLN A 128 4.61 -25.63 -2.85
N GLY A 129 4.76 -24.30 -2.96
CA GLY A 129 5.41 -23.60 -4.07
C GLY A 129 6.69 -22.90 -3.63
N VAL A 130 7.16 -21.96 -4.43
CA VAL A 130 8.37 -21.18 -4.14
C VAL A 130 7.98 -19.77 -3.74
N VAL A 131 8.42 -19.34 -2.55
CA VAL A 131 8.34 -17.93 -2.16
C VAL A 131 9.64 -17.25 -2.55
N ILE A 132 9.56 -16.08 -3.19
CA ILE A 132 10.72 -15.26 -3.52
C ILE A 132 10.81 -14.15 -2.47
N ASN A 133 11.87 -14.18 -1.66
CA ASN A 133 12.14 -13.14 -0.68
C ASN A 133 12.69 -11.88 -1.36
N MET A 134 11.82 -10.95 -1.70
CA MET A 134 12.20 -9.74 -2.45
C MET A 134 13.12 -8.81 -1.65
N GLU A 135 13.07 -8.83 -0.32
CA GLU A 135 13.97 -8.04 0.53
C GLU A 135 15.41 -8.56 0.50
N SER A 136 15.63 -9.80 0.05
CA SER A 136 16.99 -10.33 -0.19
C SER A 136 17.59 -9.86 -1.52
N LEU A 137 16.76 -9.39 -2.46
CA LEU A 137 17.22 -8.96 -3.78
C LEU A 137 18.25 -7.86 -3.60
N ARG A 138 19.51 -8.17 -3.92
CA ARG A 138 20.60 -7.20 -3.88
C ARG A 138 20.25 -6.09 -4.86
N SER A 139 19.82 -4.97 -4.32
CA SER A 139 19.44 -3.82 -5.10
C SER A 139 20.72 -3.16 -5.64
N PRO A 140 20.72 -2.60 -6.87
CA PRO A 140 21.56 -1.43 -7.09
C PRO A 140 21.20 -0.35 -6.05
N ASP A 141 22.15 0.49 -5.65
CA ASP A 141 21.89 1.57 -4.69
C ASP A 141 20.63 2.38 -5.06
N ILE A 142 19.92 2.93 -4.07
CA ILE A 142 18.84 3.89 -4.30
C ILE A 142 19.43 5.06 -5.11
N LYS A 143 19.01 5.21 -6.36
CA LYS A 143 19.58 6.20 -7.29
C LYS A 143 18.65 7.39 -7.47
N ILE A 144 19.06 8.54 -6.96
CA ILE A 144 18.31 9.80 -7.07
C ILE A 144 18.75 10.53 -8.33
N HIS A 145 17.78 10.89 -9.16
CA HIS A 145 17.99 11.72 -10.34
C HIS A 145 17.36 13.08 -10.10
N LYS A 146 18.20 14.11 -10.00
CA LYS A 146 17.78 15.51 -9.86
C LYS A 146 17.46 16.12 -11.23
N GLY A 147 16.65 17.18 -11.24
CA GLY A 147 16.33 17.92 -12.45
C GLY A 147 14.95 18.57 -12.35
N LYS A 148 14.40 19.02 -13.49
CA LYS A 148 13.06 19.61 -13.57
C LYS A 148 11.95 18.63 -13.13
N GLN A 149 12.16 17.34 -13.36
CA GLN A 149 11.28 16.25 -12.94
C GLN A 149 12.13 15.21 -12.21
N PRO A 150 12.38 15.40 -10.90
CA PRO A 150 13.22 14.48 -10.16
C PRO A 150 12.52 13.14 -9.95
N TYR A 151 13.30 12.06 -9.88
CA TYR A 151 12.81 10.71 -9.64
C TYR A 151 13.85 9.88 -8.90
N VAL A 152 13.42 8.73 -8.35
CA VAL A 152 14.31 7.73 -7.75
C VAL A 152 14.11 6.38 -8.41
N ASP A 153 15.20 5.70 -8.75
CA ASP A 153 15.19 4.30 -9.18
C ASP A 153 15.52 3.40 -7.98
N VAL A 154 14.65 2.45 -7.66
CA VAL A 154 14.72 1.59 -6.45
C VAL A 154 14.31 0.15 -6.75
N SER A 155 14.83 -0.81 -5.98
CA SER A 155 14.37 -2.21 -6.03
C SER A 155 12.89 -2.33 -5.63
N GLY A 156 12.19 -3.27 -6.26
CA GLY A 156 10.82 -3.65 -5.84
C GLY A 156 10.77 -4.25 -4.43
N GLY A 157 11.89 -4.75 -3.92
CA GLY A 157 12.04 -5.24 -2.54
C GLY A 157 12.38 -4.15 -1.51
N GLU A 158 12.65 -2.92 -1.94
CA GLU A 158 13.01 -1.83 -1.02
C GLU A 158 11.78 -1.33 -0.24
N SER A 159 12.00 -0.90 1.00
CA SER A 159 10.98 -0.32 1.88
C SER A 159 10.82 1.19 1.68
N TRP A 160 9.58 1.69 1.79
CA TRP A 160 9.30 3.13 1.63
C TRP A 160 10.04 3.99 2.65
N ILE A 161 10.29 3.50 3.87
CA ILE A 161 11.03 4.23 4.90
C ILE A 161 12.49 4.49 4.50
N ASN A 162 13.15 3.54 3.83
CA ASN A 162 14.53 3.71 3.37
C ASN A 162 14.59 4.71 2.20
N ILE A 163 13.60 4.64 1.30
CA ILE A 163 13.47 5.61 0.19
C ILE A 163 13.27 7.02 0.74
N LEU A 164 12.41 7.20 1.75
CA LEU A 164 12.21 8.48 2.39
C LEU A 164 13.53 9.01 2.98
N ARG A 165 14.22 8.20 3.80
CA ARG A 165 15.50 8.59 4.43
C ARG A 165 16.55 9.00 3.41
N GLU A 166 16.64 8.26 2.30
CA GLU A 166 17.64 8.54 1.27
C GLU A 166 17.27 9.79 0.45
N THR A 167 16.01 9.92 0.03
CA THR A 167 15.56 11.07 -0.77
C THR A 167 15.60 12.39 0.00
N LEU A 168 15.36 12.37 1.32
CA LEU A 168 15.47 13.55 2.18
C LEU A 168 16.87 14.17 2.20
N LYS A 169 17.94 13.38 2.01
CA LYS A 169 19.32 13.88 1.89
C LYS A 169 19.49 14.85 0.71
N TYR A 170 18.56 14.82 -0.25
CA TYR A 170 18.54 15.66 -1.44
C TYR A 170 17.43 16.72 -1.39
N GLY A 171 16.74 16.88 -0.26
CA GLY A 171 15.58 17.78 -0.14
C GLY A 171 14.39 17.34 -1.00
N LEU A 172 14.28 16.03 -1.29
CA LEU A 172 13.25 15.46 -2.14
C LEU A 172 12.45 14.39 -1.38
N SER A 173 11.22 14.14 -1.79
CA SER A 173 10.41 13.02 -1.29
C SER A 173 9.45 12.50 -2.36
N PRO A 174 9.02 11.23 -2.28
CA PRO A 174 7.80 10.78 -2.94
C PRO A 174 6.60 11.67 -2.59
N LYS A 175 5.66 11.79 -3.53
CA LYS A 175 4.48 12.67 -3.40
C LYS A 175 3.27 11.98 -2.79
N SER A 176 3.19 10.66 -2.92
CA SER A 176 2.07 9.83 -2.48
C SER A 176 2.59 8.66 -1.65
N TRP A 177 1.88 8.32 -0.59
CA TRP A 177 2.35 7.45 0.49
C TRP A 177 1.35 6.36 0.84
N THR A 178 1.77 5.50 1.77
CA THR A 178 0.95 4.64 2.59
C THR A 178 1.13 5.07 4.05
N ASP A 179 0.12 4.86 4.90
CA ASP A 179 0.18 5.27 6.32
C ASP A 179 1.29 4.55 7.09
N TYR A 180 1.65 3.34 6.64
CA TYR A 180 2.76 2.55 7.16
C TYR A 180 3.89 2.47 6.14
N LEU A 181 5.11 2.82 6.56
CA LEU A 181 6.27 2.97 5.65
C LEU A 181 7.20 1.75 5.59
N HIS A 182 7.04 0.76 6.48
CA HIS A 182 7.77 -0.51 6.38
C HIS A 182 7.03 -1.50 5.46
N LEU A 183 6.64 -1.00 4.29
CA LEU A 183 6.05 -1.77 3.20
C LEU A 183 7.00 -1.68 2.00
N THR A 184 7.05 -2.73 1.19
CA THR A 184 7.92 -2.72 0.00
C THR A 184 7.25 -2.00 -1.18
N VAL A 185 8.09 -1.45 -2.06
CA VAL A 185 7.65 -0.80 -3.30
C VAL A 185 6.81 -1.76 -4.15
N GLY A 186 7.31 -2.94 -4.45
CA GLY A 186 6.60 -3.92 -5.28
C GLY A 186 5.27 -4.34 -4.68
N GLY A 187 5.18 -4.50 -3.35
CA GLY A 187 3.96 -4.89 -2.67
C GLY A 187 2.86 -3.83 -2.75
N THR A 188 3.21 -2.57 -2.47
CA THR A 188 2.25 -1.46 -2.53
C THR A 188 1.81 -1.12 -3.95
N LEU A 189 2.73 -1.11 -4.92
CA LEU A 189 2.43 -0.89 -6.34
C LEU A 189 1.59 -2.02 -6.96
N SER A 190 1.70 -3.24 -6.44
CA SER A 190 0.83 -4.35 -6.84
C SER A 190 -0.61 -4.21 -6.32
N ASN A 191 -0.88 -3.28 -5.40
CA ASN A 191 -2.21 -2.99 -4.88
C ASN A 191 -2.71 -1.62 -5.36
N ALA A 192 -2.16 -0.54 -4.80
CA ALA A 192 -2.41 0.84 -5.19
C ALA A 192 -1.43 1.78 -4.46
N GLY A 193 -1.32 1.61 -3.14
CA GLY A 193 -0.58 2.50 -2.24
C GLY A 193 -1.34 3.81 -2.01
N ILE A 194 -2.22 3.82 -1.00
CA ILE A 194 -3.12 4.94 -0.71
C ILE A 194 -2.83 5.46 0.69
N SER A 195 -2.89 6.78 0.84
CA SER A 195 -2.87 7.55 2.08
C SER A 195 -3.50 8.91 1.80
N GLY A 196 -3.59 9.79 2.79
CA GLY A 196 -4.25 11.09 2.72
C GLY A 196 -3.71 12.09 1.69
N GLN A 197 -2.63 11.81 0.93
CA GLN A 197 -2.17 12.65 -0.19
C GLN A 197 -2.79 12.21 -1.55
N ALA A 198 -3.44 11.05 -1.60
CA ALA A 198 -3.94 10.47 -2.84
C ALA A 198 -5.00 11.34 -3.52
N PHE A 199 -5.74 12.17 -2.78
CA PHE A 199 -6.69 13.12 -3.39
C PHE A 199 -5.99 14.17 -4.28
N LYS A 200 -4.72 14.49 -3.99
CA LYS A 200 -3.95 15.52 -4.69
C LYS A 200 -3.05 14.95 -5.77
N TYR A 201 -2.41 13.81 -5.50
CA TYR A 201 -1.39 13.21 -6.38
C TYR A 201 -1.78 11.85 -6.96
N GLY A 202 -2.98 11.35 -6.65
CA GLY A 202 -3.33 9.95 -6.87
C GLY A 202 -2.56 9.00 -5.93
N PRO A 203 -2.91 7.70 -5.90
CA PRO A 203 -2.15 6.67 -5.20
C PRO A 203 -0.71 6.54 -5.74
N GLN A 204 0.12 5.74 -5.06
CA GLN A 204 1.51 5.48 -5.46
C GLN A 204 1.60 4.95 -6.89
N ILE A 205 0.66 4.11 -7.34
CA ILE A 205 0.60 3.62 -8.73
C ILE A 205 0.46 4.73 -9.78
N ASN A 206 -0.05 5.92 -9.44
CA ASN A 206 -0.09 7.09 -10.33
C ASN A 206 1.24 7.85 -10.40
N ASN A 207 2.19 7.56 -9.52
CA ASN A 207 3.43 8.31 -9.33
C ASN A 207 4.67 7.50 -9.76
N VAL A 208 4.48 6.44 -10.53
CA VAL A 208 5.55 5.60 -11.11
C VAL A 208 5.71 5.93 -12.58
N CYS A 209 6.95 6.07 -13.06
CA CYS A 209 7.25 6.41 -14.45
C CYS A 209 7.71 5.22 -15.29
N GLN A 210 8.32 4.21 -14.66
CA GLN A 210 8.89 3.05 -15.33
C GLN A 210 9.03 1.89 -14.33
N LEU A 211 8.90 0.67 -14.82
CA LEU A 211 9.09 -0.56 -14.05
C LEU A 211 10.03 -1.51 -14.79
N GLU A 212 10.70 -2.37 -14.02
CA GLU A 212 11.36 -3.58 -14.50
C GLU A 212 10.66 -4.77 -13.87
N ILE A 213 10.27 -5.73 -14.71
CA ILE A 213 9.37 -6.83 -14.35
C ILE A 213 10.01 -8.15 -14.79
N VAL A 214 9.97 -9.17 -13.95
CA VAL A 214 10.11 -10.56 -14.38
C VAL A 214 8.71 -11.12 -14.64
N THR A 215 8.37 -11.40 -15.89
CA THR A 215 7.02 -11.90 -16.27
C THR A 215 6.78 -13.33 -15.78
N GLY A 216 5.53 -13.80 -15.88
CA GLY A 216 5.20 -15.21 -15.62
C GLY A 216 5.89 -16.22 -16.55
N LYS A 217 6.55 -15.77 -17.62
CA LYS A 217 7.41 -16.59 -18.50
C LYS A 217 8.89 -16.56 -18.09
N GLY A 218 9.22 -15.76 -17.08
CA GLY A 218 10.58 -15.49 -16.64
C GLY A 218 11.35 -14.52 -17.52
N GLU A 219 10.68 -13.77 -18.40
CA GLU A 219 11.31 -12.72 -19.22
C GLU A 219 11.54 -11.46 -18.38
N VAL A 220 12.72 -10.85 -18.47
CA VAL A 220 13.00 -9.55 -17.83
C VAL A 220 12.62 -8.44 -18.80
N MET A 221 11.63 -7.64 -18.44
CA MET A 221 11.08 -6.58 -19.29
C MET A 221 11.12 -5.23 -18.59
N THR A 222 11.52 -4.20 -19.31
CA THR A 222 11.29 -2.80 -18.89
C THR A 222 9.99 -2.30 -19.51
N CYS A 223 9.13 -1.67 -18.71
CA CYS A 223 7.89 -1.09 -19.17
C CYS A 223 7.64 0.32 -18.59
N SER A 224 6.90 1.13 -19.34
CA SER A 224 6.45 2.49 -19.00
C SER A 224 5.20 2.81 -19.82
N GLU A 225 4.60 3.98 -19.64
CA GLU A 225 3.52 4.46 -20.50
C GLU A 225 3.88 4.43 -22.01
N LYS A 226 5.17 4.57 -22.36
CA LYS A 226 5.64 4.63 -23.75
C LYS A 226 6.28 3.35 -24.27
N GLN A 227 6.54 2.38 -23.41
CA GLN A 227 7.25 1.14 -23.76
C GLN A 227 6.56 -0.04 -23.04
N ASN A 228 6.09 -1.05 -23.78
CA ASN A 228 5.37 -2.19 -23.19
C ASN A 228 4.23 -1.73 -22.25
N SER A 229 3.43 -0.75 -22.72
CA SER A 229 2.46 -0.03 -21.89
C SER A 229 1.35 -0.91 -21.32
N GLU A 230 0.92 -1.93 -22.08
CA GLU A 230 -0.03 -2.93 -21.59
C GLU A 230 0.50 -3.59 -20.32
N LEU A 231 1.74 -4.11 -20.35
CA LEU A 231 2.37 -4.70 -19.17
C LEU A 231 2.50 -3.68 -18.03
N PHE A 232 2.89 -2.43 -18.32
CA PHE A 232 3.01 -1.37 -17.32
C PHE A 232 1.70 -1.11 -16.57
N TYR A 233 0.58 -1.02 -17.28
CA TYR A 233 -0.72 -0.82 -16.63
C TYR A 233 -1.28 -2.09 -16.01
N SER A 234 -0.99 -3.28 -16.56
CA SER A 234 -1.42 -4.55 -15.97
C SER A 234 -0.79 -4.81 -14.60
N VAL A 235 0.50 -4.50 -14.41
CA VAL A 235 1.19 -4.78 -13.14
C VAL A 235 0.82 -3.80 -12.01
N LEU A 236 0.47 -2.55 -12.34
CA LEU A 236 0.06 -1.54 -11.37
C LEU A 236 -1.35 -1.87 -10.84
N GLY A 237 -1.45 -2.26 -9.57
CA GLY A 237 -2.68 -2.84 -9.01
C GLY A 237 -2.97 -4.26 -9.50
N GLY A 238 -1.99 -4.91 -10.14
CA GLY A 238 -2.14 -6.23 -10.76
C GLY A 238 -2.05 -7.41 -9.80
N LEU A 239 -1.95 -7.19 -8.48
CA LEU A 239 -1.91 -8.22 -7.45
C LEU A 239 -0.83 -9.29 -7.68
N GLY A 240 0.30 -8.89 -8.28
CA GLY A 240 1.43 -9.77 -8.62
C GLY A 240 1.14 -10.81 -9.72
N GLN A 241 0.02 -10.70 -10.45
CA GLN A 241 -0.43 -11.73 -11.39
C GLN A 241 0.36 -11.77 -12.71
N PHE A 242 0.84 -10.62 -13.16
CA PHE A 242 1.48 -10.50 -14.48
C PHE A 242 3.00 -10.55 -14.43
N GLY A 243 3.58 -10.49 -13.23
CA GLY A 243 5.01 -10.56 -13.02
C GLY A 243 5.45 -9.96 -11.69
N ILE A 244 6.74 -10.06 -11.44
CA ILE A 244 7.42 -9.60 -10.23
C ILE A 244 8.09 -8.28 -10.52
N ILE A 245 7.71 -7.22 -9.81
CA ILE A 245 8.37 -5.92 -9.90
C ILE A 245 9.75 -6.01 -9.26
N THR A 246 10.81 -5.91 -10.05
CA THR A 246 12.21 -5.94 -9.57
C THR A 246 12.79 -4.54 -9.41
N ARG A 247 12.31 -3.56 -10.19
CA ARG A 247 12.73 -2.15 -10.08
C ARG A 247 11.57 -1.22 -10.40
N ALA A 248 11.53 -0.07 -9.74
CA ALA A 248 10.59 1.00 -10.03
C ALA A 248 11.28 2.37 -10.10
N ARG A 249 10.81 3.20 -11.01
CA ARG A 249 11.14 4.63 -11.10
C ARG A 249 9.99 5.45 -10.53
N ILE A 250 10.20 6.10 -9.39
CA ILE A 250 9.17 6.83 -8.65
C ILE A 250 9.41 8.33 -8.76
N ALA A 251 8.38 9.09 -9.12
CA ALA A 251 8.44 10.54 -9.21
C ALA A 251 8.61 11.19 -7.83
N LEU A 252 9.50 12.19 -7.75
CA LEU A 252 9.78 12.95 -6.55
C LEU A 252 9.24 14.38 -6.65
N GLY A 253 9.03 15.01 -5.50
CA GLY A 253 8.81 16.45 -5.35
C GLY A 253 9.73 17.02 -4.26
N PRO A 254 9.75 18.34 -4.07
CA PRO A 254 10.43 18.96 -2.94
C PRO A 254 9.89 18.41 -1.62
N ALA A 255 10.79 18.05 -0.71
CA ALA A 255 10.41 17.64 0.64
C ALA A 255 10.10 18.87 1.49
N PRO A 256 8.94 18.93 2.18
CA PRO A 256 8.70 19.98 3.14
C PRO A 256 9.56 19.78 4.39
N HIS A 257 9.97 20.88 5.04
CA HIS A 257 10.76 20.80 6.27
C HIS A 257 9.91 20.45 7.48
N MET A 258 8.67 20.97 7.53
CA MET A 258 7.79 20.84 8.67
C MET A 258 6.35 20.55 8.24
N VAL A 259 5.58 20.01 9.19
CA VAL A 259 4.16 19.71 9.01
C VAL A 259 3.34 20.28 10.18
N LYS A 260 2.19 20.87 9.87
CA LYS A 260 1.18 21.23 10.86
C LYS A 260 0.08 20.16 10.80
N TRP A 261 0.08 19.29 11.80
CA TRP A 261 -0.86 18.18 11.92
C TRP A 261 -2.02 18.53 12.84
N ILE A 262 -3.26 18.44 12.34
CA ILE A 262 -4.47 18.88 13.00
C ILE A 262 -5.48 17.71 13.04
N ARG A 263 -6.14 17.55 14.19
CA ARG A 263 -7.31 16.68 14.37
C ARG A 263 -8.50 17.49 14.86
N VAL A 264 -9.69 17.19 14.33
CA VAL A 264 -10.97 17.83 14.69
C VAL A 264 -12.06 16.77 14.83
N LEU A 265 -12.90 16.88 15.85
CA LEU A 265 -14.00 15.93 16.10
C LEU A 265 -15.35 16.46 15.61
N TYR A 266 -16.15 15.54 15.07
CA TYR A 266 -17.53 15.76 14.63
C TYR A 266 -18.44 14.73 15.32
N SER A 267 -19.63 15.16 15.69
CA SER A 267 -20.72 14.27 16.14
C SER A 267 -21.72 13.93 15.03
N ASP A 268 -21.82 14.79 14.00
CA ASP A 268 -22.67 14.55 12.82
C ASP A 268 -21.82 14.05 11.65
N PHE A 269 -22.17 12.86 11.15
CA PHE A 269 -21.52 12.27 9.98
C PHE A 269 -21.66 13.16 8.74
N SER A 270 -22.83 13.80 8.57
CA SER A 270 -23.12 14.57 7.37
C SER A 270 -22.24 15.82 7.29
N ALA A 271 -21.97 16.48 8.43
CA ALA A 271 -21.00 17.56 8.52
C ALA A 271 -19.58 17.08 8.22
N PHE A 272 -19.16 16.00 8.88
CA PHE A 272 -17.84 15.40 8.68
C PHE A 272 -17.54 15.06 7.20
N SER A 273 -18.46 14.37 6.53
CA SER A 273 -18.26 13.95 5.14
C SER A 273 -18.30 15.12 4.16
N ARG A 274 -19.22 16.08 4.35
CA ARG A 274 -19.27 17.31 3.53
C ARG A 274 -17.98 18.11 3.63
N ASP A 275 -17.42 18.22 4.83
CA ASP A 275 -16.18 18.97 5.03
C ASP A 275 -14.97 18.23 4.44
N GLN A 276 -14.90 16.89 4.56
CA GLN A 276 -13.89 16.10 3.85
C GLN A 276 -13.97 16.29 2.33
N GLU A 277 -15.15 16.14 1.74
CA GLU A 277 -15.37 16.36 0.30
C GLU A 277 -14.98 17.77 -0.12
N HIS A 278 -15.35 18.77 0.67
CA HIS A 278 -14.97 20.15 0.41
C HIS A 278 -13.45 20.33 0.40
N LEU A 279 -12.74 19.79 1.40
CA LEU A 279 -11.29 19.95 1.53
C LEU A 279 -10.52 19.31 0.37
N ILE A 280 -10.93 18.11 -0.08
CA ILE A 280 -10.24 17.41 -1.17
C ILE A 280 -10.46 18.05 -2.56
N THR A 281 -11.44 18.95 -2.71
CA THR A 281 -11.68 19.65 -3.99
C THR A 281 -10.86 20.95 -4.14
N LYS A 282 -10.27 21.47 -3.05
CA LYS A 282 -9.57 22.75 -3.05
C LYS A 282 -8.15 22.59 -3.61
N LYS A 283 -7.82 23.37 -4.67
CA LYS A 283 -6.49 23.38 -5.30
C LYS A 283 -5.37 23.84 -4.33
N ASN A 284 -5.64 24.84 -3.50
CA ASN A 284 -4.71 25.40 -2.52
C ASN A 284 -5.16 25.06 -1.08
N GLY A 285 -5.39 23.78 -0.81
CA GLY A 285 -5.86 23.29 0.49
C GLY A 285 -4.76 22.70 1.39
N PHE A 286 -5.19 21.78 2.24
CA PHE A 286 -4.31 20.90 3.01
C PHE A 286 -3.52 19.98 2.07
N ASP A 287 -2.45 19.39 2.59
CA ASP A 287 -1.57 18.48 1.86
C ASP A 287 -1.84 17.00 2.20
N TYR A 288 -2.64 16.77 3.24
CA TYR A 288 -3.13 15.46 3.67
C TYR A 288 -4.56 15.61 4.22
N VAL A 289 -5.45 14.68 3.89
CA VAL A 289 -6.81 14.60 4.43
C VAL A 289 -7.19 13.14 4.64
N GLU A 290 -7.53 12.78 5.88
CA GLU A 290 -8.09 11.48 6.28
C GLU A 290 -9.17 11.64 7.33
N GLY A 291 -9.74 10.51 7.78
CA GLY A 291 -10.54 10.52 8.98
C GLY A 291 -10.81 9.13 9.54
N PHE A 292 -11.19 9.10 10.82
CA PHE A 292 -11.43 7.88 11.58
C PHE A 292 -12.80 7.93 12.25
N VAL A 293 -13.48 6.79 12.30
CA VAL A 293 -14.71 6.63 13.09
C VAL A 293 -14.35 6.02 14.44
N THR A 294 -14.77 6.68 15.51
CA THR A 294 -14.60 6.18 16.88
C THR A 294 -15.97 5.85 17.45
N VAL A 295 -16.18 4.60 17.84
CA VAL A 295 -17.43 4.13 18.44
C VAL A 295 -17.19 3.79 19.90
N ASN A 296 -17.88 4.49 20.79
CA ASN A 296 -17.91 4.20 22.23
C ASN A 296 -16.50 4.05 22.87
N ARG A 297 -15.54 4.90 22.47
CA ARG A 297 -14.25 4.97 23.18
C ARG A 297 -14.32 5.96 24.32
N THR A 298 -13.82 5.57 25.46
CA THR A 298 -13.48 6.46 26.56
C THR A 298 -12.14 7.16 26.29
N ASP A 299 -11.96 8.33 26.90
CA ASP A 299 -10.66 9.04 27.01
C ASP A 299 -9.96 9.32 25.67
N LEU A 300 -10.75 9.56 24.60
CA LEU A 300 -10.22 9.77 23.25
C LEU A 300 -9.24 10.95 23.21
N LEU A 301 -9.61 12.07 23.87
CA LEU A 301 -8.78 13.28 23.88
C LEU A 301 -7.57 13.16 24.80
N ASP A 302 -7.65 12.40 25.89
CA ASP A 302 -6.51 12.15 26.77
C ASP A 302 -5.40 11.37 26.07
N ASN A 303 -5.79 10.40 25.24
CA ASN A 303 -4.83 9.69 24.38
C ASN A 303 -4.12 10.65 23.41
N TRP A 304 -4.81 11.69 22.91
CA TRP A 304 -4.21 12.66 21.99
C TRP A 304 -3.30 13.66 22.70
N ARG A 305 -3.56 14.00 23.98
CA ARG A 305 -2.75 14.95 24.75
C ARG A 305 -1.29 14.55 24.90
N SER A 306 -0.97 13.26 24.75
CA SER A 306 0.41 12.77 24.69
C SER A 306 1.22 13.35 23.52
N SER A 307 0.54 13.76 22.43
CA SER A 307 1.18 14.16 21.17
C SER A 307 0.66 15.49 20.61
N PHE A 308 -0.54 15.96 21.01
CA PHE A 308 -1.21 17.14 20.48
C PHE A 308 -1.60 18.12 21.59
N SER A 309 -1.34 19.42 21.38
CA SER A 309 -1.74 20.48 22.32
C SER A 309 -3.08 21.10 21.94
N PRO A 310 -4.18 20.97 22.72
CA PRO A 310 -5.49 21.48 22.35
C PRO A 310 -5.54 23.02 22.33
N ASN A 311 -6.23 23.61 21.35
CA ASN A 311 -6.48 25.05 21.28
C ASN A 311 -7.38 25.56 22.44
N ASP A 312 -8.31 24.74 22.91
CA ASP A 312 -9.11 24.99 24.12
C ASP A 312 -8.92 23.83 25.11
N SER A 313 -7.99 24.01 26.04
CA SER A 313 -7.67 23.03 27.06
C SER A 313 -8.83 22.77 28.04
N ILE A 314 -9.68 23.75 28.28
CA ILE A 314 -10.79 23.64 29.25
C ILE A 314 -11.92 22.83 28.64
N GLY A 315 -12.39 23.22 27.45
CA GLY A 315 -13.42 22.46 26.72
C GLY A 315 -12.97 21.04 26.41
N ALA A 316 -11.70 20.84 26.05
CA ALA A 316 -11.11 19.52 25.88
C ALA A 316 -11.20 18.65 27.14
N SER A 317 -11.00 19.24 28.33
CA SER A 317 -11.01 18.50 29.61
C SER A 317 -12.42 18.13 30.07
N GLN A 318 -13.43 18.87 29.62
CA GLN A 318 -14.83 18.63 29.97
C GLN A 318 -15.55 17.70 28.98
N PHE A 319 -14.96 17.47 27.80
CA PHE A 319 -15.57 16.66 26.77
C PHE A 319 -15.60 15.17 27.14
N LYS A 320 -16.80 14.58 27.09
CA LYS A 320 -17.00 13.14 27.30
C LYS A 320 -17.32 12.44 25.97
N SER A 321 -16.50 11.44 25.61
CA SER A 321 -16.66 10.62 24.39
C SER A 321 -17.46 9.33 24.61
N GLU A 322 -17.69 8.93 25.86
CA GLU A 322 -18.41 7.71 26.23
C GLU A 322 -19.84 7.67 25.65
N GLY A 323 -20.24 6.50 25.15
CA GLY A 323 -21.56 6.27 24.56
C GLY A 323 -21.79 6.91 23.19
N LYS A 324 -20.79 7.58 22.61
CA LYS A 324 -20.94 8.32 21.35
C LYS A 324 -20.23 7.63 20.18
N THR A 325 -20.79 7.82 18.99
CA THR A 325 -20.05 7.69 17.73
C THR A 325 -19.53 9.07 17.35
N LEU A 326 -18.22 9.17 17.15
CA LEU A 326 -17.53 10.41 16.79
C LEU A 326 -16.73 10.18 15.52
N TYR A 327 -16.58 11.24 14.73
CA TYR A 327 -15.82 11.24 13.50
C TYR A 327 -14.65 12.20 13.66
N CYS A 328 -13.42 11.69 13.48
CA CYS A 328 -12.22 12.51 13.53
C CYS A 328 -11.81 12.86 12.10
N LEU A 329 -11.73 14.15 11.80
CA LEU A 329 -11.07 14.67 10.61
C LEU A 329 -9.59 14.89 10.94
N GLU A 330 -8.72 14.27 10.16
CA GLU A 330 -7.26 14.43 10.29
C GLU A 330 -6.70 15.11 9.04
N ILE A 331 -6.01 16.22 9.23
CA ILE A 331 -5.49 17.05 8.13
C ILE A 331 -4.08 17.54 8.43
N VAL A 332 -3.27 17.68 7.38
CA VAL A 332 -1.89 18.18 7.50
C VAL A 332 -1.64 19.29 6.50
N LYS A 333 -0.95 20.34 6.94
CA LYS A 333 -0.41 21.38 6.05
C LYS A 333 1.12 21.33 6.08
N TYR A 334 1.75 21.30 4.90
CA TYR A 334 3.20 21.37 4.76
C TYR A 334 3.67 22.83 4.76
N PHE A 335 4.80 23.12 5.41
CA PHE A 335 5.39 24.45 5.45
C PHE A 335 6.92 24.41 5.65
N ASN A 336 7.60 25.48 5.26
CA ASN A 336 9.03 25.67 5.50
C ASN A 336 9.27 26.68 6.62
N THR A 337 10.36 26.50 7.38
CA THR A 337 10.70 27.35 8.54
C THR A 337 10.92 28.82 8.17
N GLU A 338 11.44 29.11 6.98
CA GLU A 338 11.63 30.47 6.46
C GLU A 338 10.30 31.18 6.16
N GLU A 339 9.27 30.39 5.90
CA GLU A 339 7.92 30.91 5.70
C GLU A 339 7.24 31.20 7.03
N VAL A 340 7.78 30.85 8.21
CA VAL A 340 7.05 31.04 9.50
C VAL A 340 6.74 32.51 9.82
N ASN A 341 7.47 33.46 9.23
CA ASN A 341 7.21 34.91 9.37
C ASN A 341 6.25 35.48 8.29
N SER A 342 5.94 34.71 7.24
CA SER A 342 5.03 35.07 6.13
C SER A 342 3.82 34.14 5.98
N VAL A 343 3.91 32.95 6.56
CA VAL A 343 2.82 32.13 7.04
C VAL A 343 2.25 32.97 8.18
N PRO A 344 1.04 33.52 8.04
CA PRO A 344 0.42 34.15 9.19
C PRO A 344 0.57 33.18 10.35
N GLN A 345 0.95 33.66 11.54
CA GLN A 345 0.67 32.91 12.77
C GLN A 345 -0.69 32.32 12.52
N VAL A 346 -0.81 31.00 12.41
CA VAL A 346 -2.15 30.42 12.31
C VAL A 346 -2.73 30.48 13.73
N ARG A 347 -2.82 31.68 14.32
CA ARG A 347 -4.14 32.22 14.62
C ARG A 347 -4.97 32.04 13.37
N CYS A 348 -6.11 31.38 13.50
CA CYS A 348 -7.15 31.49 12.50
C CYS A 348 -7.57 32.97 12.38
N GLU A 349 -6.77 33.81 11.73
CA GLU A 349 -7.12 35.17 11.36
C GLU A 349 -7.32 35.18 9.84
N SER A 350 -8.60 35.08 9.49
CA SER A 350 -9.27 35.81 8.40
C SER A 350 -9.09 35.37 6.95
N ASN A 351 -9.21 34.07 6.65
CA ASN A 351 -9.87 33.66 5.39
C ASN A 351 -11.25 33.09 5.73
N THR A 352 -12.28 33.84 5.35
CA THR A 352 -13.67 33.77 5.85
C THR A 352 -14.40 32.44 5.60
N GLU A 353 -13.87 31.55 4.77
CA GLU A 353 -14.45 30.22 4.50
C GLU A 353 -13.87 29.10 5.38
N THR A 354 -12.55 29.05 5.58
CA THR A 354 -11.91 27.98 6.38
C THR A 354 -12.18 28.16 7.88
N ILE A 355 -12.33 29.41 8.33
CA ILE A 355 -12.87 29.71 9.66
C ILE A 355 -14.30 29.21 9.76
N ASN A 356 -15.17 29.36 8.76
CA ASN A 356 -16.53 28.85 8.88
C ASN A 356 -16.60 27.32 9.13
N ILE A 357 -15.65 26.55 8.60
CA ILE A 357 -15.58 25.10 8.82
C ILE A 357 -14.97 24.79 10.19
N LEU A 358 -13.81 25.39 10.51
CA LEU A 358 -13.13 25.12 11.77
C LEU A 358 -13.83 25.80 12.97
N SER A 359 -14.28 27.04 12.87
CA SER A 359 -14.95 27.80 13.94
C SER A 359 -16.40 27.40 14.21
N ARG A 360 -17.09 26.73 13.28
CA ARG A 360 -18.42 26.15 13.58
C ARG A 360 -18.31 24.93 14.51
N TYR A 361 -17.13 24.31 14.59
CA TYR A 361 -16.93 23.05 15.31
C TYR A 361 -15.64 23.02 16.16
N ALA A 362 -14.97 24.17 16.35
CA ALA A 362 -13.71 24.32 17.08
C ALA A 362 -13.93 24.25 18.59
N ASN A 363 -14.20 23.04 19.07
CA ASN A 363 -13.62 22.61 20.33
C ASN A 363 -12.53 21.62 19.94
N ILE A 364 -11.27 21.97 20.23
CA ILE A 364 -10.08 21.10 20.07
C ILE A 364 -9.55 20.99 18.62
N ALA A 365 -8.70 21.94 18.22
CA ALA A 365 -7.66 21.69 17.21
C ALA A 365 -6.33 21.65 17.94
N GLY A 366 -5.49 20.64 17.68
CA GLY A 366 -4.18 20.52 18.29
C GLY A 366 -3.01 20.75 17.33
N THR A 367 -1.89 21.27 17.83
CA THR A 367 -0.62 21.36 17.08
C THR A 367 0.45 20.50 17.74
N VAL A 368 1.30 19.88 16.92
CA VAL A 368 2.48 19.11 17.39
C VAL A 368 3.71 20.03 17.31
N SER A 369 4.42 20.21 18.43
CA SER A 369 5.76 20.81 18.45
C SER A 369 6.81 19.75 18.10
N PRO A 370 7.95 20.13 17.48
CA PRO A 370 9.01 19.18 17.16
C PRO A 370 9.54 18.50 18.43
N ALA A 371 9.71 17.18 18.37
CA ALA A 371 10.41 16.42 19.40
C ALA A 371 11.84 16.99 19.54
N GLY A 372 12.24 17.27 20.78
CA GLY A 372 13.54 17.85 21.10
C GLY A 372 14.71 16.93 20.70
N ASN A 373 15.79 17.60 20.30
CA ASN A 373 17.15 17.17 19.96
C ASN A 373 17.56 15.73 20.30
#